data_AF-A0A914IVZ6-F1
#
_entry.id   AF-A0A914IVZ6-F1
#
_cell.length_a   1.000
_cell.length_b   1.000
_cell.length_c   1.000
_cell.angle_alpha   90.00
_cell.angle_beta   90.00
_cell.angle_gamma   90.00
#
_symmetry.space_group_name_H-M   'P 1'
#
loop_
_entity.id
_entity.type
_entity.pdbx_description
1 polymer ?
#
loop_
_entity_poly.entity_id
_entity_poly.type
_entity_poly.pdbx_seq_one_letter_code
_entity_poly.pdbx_strand_id
1 'polypeptide(L)'
;MLAVKKIKVLNALAYIAAQYLGAFLGAAVTFAVYYDAIKAFDAGTRSVIGTRATAHIFASYPAPHLSTCGGFVDQVVATAVFLFLIAHIIDRRNGYPTWTYGPLIGLVFVMIGTAFAYNCGYPLNPARDFSPRLFTLIAG
;
A
#
# COMPACT_ATOMS: atom_id res chain seq x y z
N MET A 1 10.83 -4.32 -12.11
CA MET A 1 12.08 -3.86 -12.77
C MET A 1 13.24 -4.85 -12.66
N LEU A 2 13.49 -5.45 -11.49
CA LEU A 2 14.54 -6.48 -11.35
C LEU A 2 14.28 -7.72 -12.23
N ALA A 3 13.04 -8.25 -12.23
CA ALA A 3 12.66 -9.41 -13.03
C ALA A 3 12.83 -9.22 -14.55
N VAL A 4 12.65 -7.98 -15.03
CA VAL A 4 12.88 -7.58 -16.43
C VAL A 4 14.31 -7.05 -16.66
N LYS A 5 15.23 -7.30 -15.71
CA LYS A 5 16.66 -6.95 -15.76
C LYS A 5 16.96 -5.45 -15.99
N LYS A 6 16.05 -4.55 -15.58
CA LYS A 6 16.24 -3.10 -15.67
C LYS A 6 17.06 -2.50 -14.52
N ILE A 7 17.23 -3.24 -13.42
CA ILE A 7 18.02 -2.81 -12.25
C ILE A 7 18.88 -3.96 -11.72
N LYS A 8 20.01 -3.64 -11.07
CA LYS A 8 20.88 -4.62 -10.40
C LYS A 8 20.26 -5.09 -9.08
N VAL A 9 20.61 -6.31 -8.64
CA VAL A 9 20.12 -6.89 -7.37
C VAL A 9 20.45 -5.99 -6.18
N LEU A 10 21.69 -5.50 -6.07
CA LEU A 10 22.10 -4.65 -4.95
C LEU A 10 21.27 -3.37 -4.86
N ASN A 11 20.99 -2.73 -6.00
CA ASN A 11 20.13 -1.54 -6.04
C ASN A 11 18.70 -1.90 -5.61
N ALA A 12 18.18 -3.05 -6.04
CA ALA A 12 16.85 -3.51 -5.65
C ALA A 12 16.76 -3.71 -4.12
N LEU A 13 17.78 -4.31 -3.49
CA LEU A 13 17.84 -4.48 -2.04
C LEU A 13 17.89 -3.13 -1.32
N ALA A 14 18.69 -2.17 -1.82
CA ALA A 14 18.73 -0.81 -1.27
C ALA A 14 17.37 -0.10 -1.38
N TYR A 15 16.68 -0.23 -2.52
CA TYR A 15 15.32 0.31 -2.69
C TYR A 15 14.32 -0.32 -1.72
N ILE A 16 14.35 -1.64 -1.54
CA ILE A 16 13.47 -2.33 -0.60
C ILE A 16 13.71 -1.82 0.82
N ALA A 17 14.97 -1.78 1.28
CA ALA A 17 15.28 -1.28 2.62
C ALA A 17 14.80 0.16 2.83
N ALA A 18 15.05 1.05 1.86
CA ALA A 18 14.62 2.44 1.93
C ALA A 18 13.08 2.57 1.94
N GLN A 19 12.36 1.79 1.14
CA GLN A 19 10.89 1.80 1.10
C GLN A 19 10.27 1.32 2.41
N TYR A 20 10.80 0.25 3.00
CA TYR A 20 10.29 -0.28 4.27
C TYR A 20 10.57 0.70 5.42
N LEU A 21 11.78 1.27 5.49
CA LEU A 21 12.10 2.30 6.48
C LEU A 21 11.21 3.53 6.32
N GLY A 22 11.05 4.02 5.09
CA GLY A 22 10.19 5.17 4.79
C GLY A 22 8.74 4.94 5.16
N ALA A 23 8.18 3.75 4.86
CA ALA A 23 6.81 3.40 5.23
C ALA A 23 6.62 3.29 6.75
N PHE A 24 7.60 2.74 7.47
CA PHE A 24 7.58 2.69 8.94
C PHE A 24 7.58 4.09 9.56
N LEU A 25 8.51 4.95 9.12
CA LEU A 25 8.59 6.34 9.59
C LEU A 25 7.34 7.15 9.21
N GLY A 26 6.80 6.93 8.01
CA GLY A 26 5.53 7.51 7.58
C GLY A 26 4.39 7.15 8.51
N ALA A 27 4.27 5.87 8.89
CA ALA A 27 3.28 5.42 9.87
C ALA A 27 3.47 6.11 11.24
N ALA A 28 4.71 6.22 11.72
CA ALA A 28 5.02 6.91 12.97
C ALA A 28 4.63 8.40 12.94
N VAL A 29 4.91 9.09 11.82
CA VAL A 29 4.52 10.49 11.64
C VAL A 29 3.00 10.63 11.58
N THR A 30 2.30 9.80 10.81
CA THR A 30 0.83 9.80 10.78
C THR A 30 0.25 9.56 12.17
N PHE A 31 0.81 8.61 12.91
CA PHE A 31 0.39 8.34 14.29
C PHE A 31 0.58 9.56 15.21
N ALA A 32 1.72 10.24 15.12
CA ALA A 32 1.98 11.45 15.89
C ALA A 32 1.02 12.59 15.53
N VAL A 33 0.77 12.81 14.23
CA VAL A 33 -0.15 13.85 13.73
C VAL A 33 -1.59 13.61 14.20
N TYR A 34 -2.04 12.35 14.20
CA TYR A 34 -3.40 11.97 14.56
C TYR A 34 -3.54 11.43 15.99
N TYR A 35 -2.54 11.59 16.85
CA TYR A 35 -2.48 10.94 18.16
C TYR A 35 -3.73 11.21 19.01
N ASP A 36 -4.10 12.49 19.15
CA ASP A 36 -5.26 12.89 19.95
C ASP A 36 -6.58 12.43 19.32
N ALA A 37 -6.69 12.47 17.99
CA ALA A 37 -7.88 12.02 17.28
C ALA A 37 -8.09 10.50 17.42
N ILE A 38 -7.02 9.72 17.29
CA ILE A 38 -7.02 8.27 17.47
C ILE A 38 -7.43 7.95 18.91
N LYS A 39 -6.76 8.58 19.90
CA LYS A 39 -7.03 8.37 21.32
C LYS A 39 -8.47 8.74 21.71
N ALA A 40 -9.03 9.80 21.13
CA ALA A 40 -10.41 10.20 21.35
C ALA A 40 -11.42 9.18 20.78
N PHE A 41 -11.13 8.61 19.61
CA PHE A 41 -12.01 7.64 18.95
C PHE A 41 -11.98 6.25 19.61
N ASP A 42 -10.78 5.76 19.92
CA ASP A 42 -10.58 4.41 20.47
C ASP A 42 -10.63 4.35 22.01
N ALA A 43 -10.81 5.50 22.67
CA ALA A 43 -10.80 5.66 24.12
C ALA A 43 -9.53 5.10 24.79
N GLY A 44 -8.40 5.15 24.09
CA GLY A 44 -7.11 4.61 24.52
C GLY A 44 -6.95 3.10 24.32
N THR A 45 -7.95 2.41 23.79
CA THR A 45 -7.90 0.95 23.57
C THR A 45 -7.58 0.61 22.13
N ARG A 46 -6.36 0.16 21.90
CA ARG A 46 -5.85 -0.13 20.57
C ARG A 46 -6.26 -1.50 20.10
N SER A 47 -7.00 -1.53 19.00
CA SER A 47 -7.65 -2.73 18.49
C SER A 47 -7.56 -2.83 16.98
N VAL A 48 -7.43 -4.07 16.51
CA VAL A 48 -7.36 -4.43 15.09
C VAL A 48 -8.75 -4.70 14.51
N ILE A 49 -9.65 -5.22 15.34
CA ILE A 49 -11.01 -5.63 14.98
C ILE A 49 -11.99 -4.96 15.93
N GLY A 50 -13.18 -4.64 15.42
CA GLY A 50 -14.27 -4.02 16.19
C GLY A 50 -14.65 -2.66 15.65
N THR A 51 -15.71 -2.08 16.21
CA THR A 51 -16.29 -0.81 15.76
C THR A 51 -15.38 0.40 16.01
N ARG A 52 -14.42 0.26 16.94
CA ARG A 52 -13.40 1.27 17.27
C ARG A 52 -11.99 0.86 16.87
N ALA A 53 -11.85 -0.12 15.99
CA ALA A 53 -10.53 -0.55 15.50
C ALA A 53 -9.85 0.61 14.77
N THR A 54 -8.56 0.85 15.03
CA THR A 54 -7.78 1.93 14.41
C THR A 54 -6.59 1.41 13.60
N ALA A 55 -6.26 0.12 13.70
CA ALA A 55 -5.15 -0.48 12.96
C ALA A 55 -5.27 -0.36 11.43
N HIS A 56 -6.51 -0.29 10.92
CA HIS A 56 -6.79 -0.20 9.48
C HIS A 56 -6.40 1.15 8.84
N ILE A 57 -6.10 2.17 9.66
CA ILE A 57 -5.53 3.44 9.19
C ILE A 57 -4.14 3.20 8.60
N PHE A 58 -3.38 2.29 9.20
CA PHE A 58 -1.95 2.08 8.89
C PHE A 58 -1.76 0.98 7.85
N ALA A 59 -2.50 -0.13 7.97
CA ALA A 59 -2.36 -1.29 7.10
C ALA A 59 -3.72 -1.83 6.65
N SER A 60 -3.74 -2.62 5.58
CA SER A 60 -4.97 -3.19 5.04
C SER A 60 -5.42 -4.41 5.86
N TYR A 61 -6.71 -4.68 5.96
CA TYR A 61 -7.20 -5.91 6.60
C TYR A 61 -8.30 -6.50 5.72
N PRO A 62 -8.37 -7.84 5.59
CA PRO A 62 -9.39 -8.46 4.76
C PRO A 62 -10.77 -8.22 5.33
N ALA A 63 -11.75 -8.05 4.45
CA ALA A 63 -13.15 -8.01 4.81
C ALA A 63 -13.59 -9.37 5.38
N PRO A 64 -14.61 -9.42 6.26
CA PRO A 64 -15.00 -10.65 6.95
C PRO A 64 -15.42 -11.81 6.02
N HIS A 65 -15.89 -11.52 4.80
CA HIS A 65 -16.29 -12.53 3.82
C HIS A 65 -15.13 -13.12 3.02
N LEU A 66 -13.93 -12.54 3.11
CA LEU A 66 -12.81 -12.89 2.24
C LEU A 66 -11.97 -14.03 2.80
N SER A 67 -11.84 -15.11 2.03
CA SER A 67 -10.91 -16.20 2.37
C SER A 67 -9.46 -15.81 2.06
N THR A 68 -8.49 -16.47 2.70
CA THR A 68 -7.06 -16.23 2.43
C THR A 68 -6.69 -16.48 0.96
N CYS A 69 -7.24 -17.52 0.35
CA CYS A 69 -7.03 -17.82 -1.07
C CYS A 69 -7.65 -16.73 -1.96
N GLY A 70 -8.88 -16.28 -1.64
CA GLY A 70 -9.53 -15.17 -2.34
C GLY A 70 -8.72 -13.88 -2.27
N GLY A 71 -8.21 -13.53 -1.08
CA GLY A 71 -7.34 -12.36 -0.90
C GLY A 71 -5.99 -12.47 -1.61
N PHE A 72 -5.40 -13.67 -1.68
CA PHE A 72 -4.19 -13.88 -2.48
C PHE A 72 -4.45 -13.61 -3.97
N VAL A 73 -5.52 -14.19 -4.53
CA VAL A 73 -5.88 -13.99 -5.95
C VAL A 73 -6.19 -12.52 -6.22
N ASP A 74 -6.97 -11.89 -5.35
CA ASP A 74 -7.31 -10.46 -5.41
C ASP A 74 -6.06 -9.58 -5.48
N GLN A 75 -5.10 -9.78 -4.58
CA GLN A 75 -3.88 -8.98 -4.54
C GLN A 75 -2.94 -9.25 -5.72
N VAL A 76 -2.84 -10.50 -6.19
CA VAL A 76 -2.07 -10.82 -7.41
C VAL A 76 -2.67 -10.11 -8.63
N VAL A 77 -3.98 -10.22 -8.83
CA VAL A 77 -4.66 -9.62 -9.98
C VAL A 77 -4.60 -8.10 -9.93
N ALA A 78 -4.96 -7.48 -8.81
CA ALA A 78 -4.95 -6.02 -8.66
C ALA A 78 -3.53 -5.44 -8.88
N THR A 79 -2.50 -6.11 -8.35
CA THR A 79 -1.10 -5.68 -8.53
C THR A 79 -0.63 -5.88 -9.97
N ALA A 80 -1.02 -6.96 -10.63
CA ALA A 80 -0.69 -7.21 -12.03
C ALA A 80 -1.30 -6.14 -12.95
N VAL A 81 -2.58 -5.80 -12.77
CA VAL A 81 -3.26 -4.74 -13.52
C VAL A 81 -2.60 -3.38 -13.26
N PHE A 82 -2.29 -3.05 -12.00
CA PHE A 82 -1.59 -1.82 -11.65
C PHE A 82 -0.23 -1.70 -12.34
N LEU A 83 0.59 -2.75 -12.28
CA LEU A 83 1.91 -2.79 -12.93
C LEU A 83 1.81 -2.75 -14.45
N PHE A 84 0.81 -3.39 -15.04
CA PHE A 84 0.55 -3.35 -16.48
C PHE A 84 0.24 -1.93 -16.95
N LEU A 85 -0.65 -1.21 -16.25
CA LEU A 85 -1.01 0.16 -16.59
C LEU A 85 0.16 1.13 -16.40
N ILE A 86 0.98 0.96 -15.35
CA ILE A 86 2.23 1.72 -15.21
C ILE A 86 3.15 1.45 -16.39
N ALA A 87 3.34 0.17 -16.76
CA ALA A 87 4.19 -0.21 -17.88
C ALA A 87 3.69 0.40 -19.20
N HIS A 88 2.37 0.44 -19.41
CA HIS A 88 1.72 1.09 -20.55
C HIS A 88 2.00 2.60 -20.60
N ILE A 89 1.92 3.31 -19.47
CA ILE A 89 2.16 4.76 -19.41
C ILE A 89 3.63 5.09 -19.69
N ILE A 90 4.58 4.34 -19.11
CA ILE A 90 6.01 4.65 -19.22
C ILE A 90 6.66 4.08 -20.50
N ASP A 91 5.92 3.31 -21.29
CA ASP A 91 6.41 2.79 -22.56
C ASP A 91 6.46 3.91 -23.60
N ARG A 92 7.68 4.22 -24.06
CA ARG A 92 7.92 5.27 -25.06
C ARG A 92 7.18 5.03 -26.37
N ARG A 93 6.84 3.77 -26.69
CA ARG A 93 6.09 3.42 -27.91
C ARG A 93 4.65 3.94 -27.90
N ASN A 94 4.10 4.21 -26.72
CA ASN A 94 2.73 4.71 -26.57
C ASN A 94 2.64 6.25 -26.65
N GLY A 95 3.77 6.97 -26.71
CA GLY A 95 3.79 8.40 -27.03
C GLY A 95 3.29 9.35 -25.94
N TYR A 96 3.16 8.90 -24.69
CA TYR A 96 2.77 9.78 -23.58
C TYR A 96 3.88 10.83 -23.29
N PRO A 97 3.54 12.13 -23.13
CA PRO A 97 4.50 13.14 -22.68
C PRO A 97 5.01 12.83 -21.26
N THR A 98 6.31 12.97 -21.01
CA THR A 98 6.91 12.56 -19.72
C THR A 98 6.34 13.27 -18.49
N TRP A 99 5.90 14.52 -18.65
CA TRP A 99 5.30 15.30 -17.56
C TRP A 99 3.93 14.75 -17.12
N THR A 100 3.26 13.93 -17.94
CA THR A 100 1.97 13.32 -17.58
C THR A 100 2.12 12.02 -16.79
N TYR A 101 3.33 11.45 -16.71
CA TYR A 101 3.53 10.13 -16.10
C TYR A 101 3.08 10.10 -14.63
N GLY A 102 3.51 11.08 -13.84
CA GLY A 102 3.12 11.18 -12.42
C GLY A 102 1.60 11.27 -12.23
N PRO A 103 0.92 12.26 -12.83
CA PRO A 103 -0.54 12.39 -12.74
C PRO A 103 -1.30 11.15 -13.22
N LEU A 104 -0.89 10.52 -14.34
CA LEU A 104 -1.55 9.33 -14.86
C LEU A 104 -1.37 8.11 -13.96
N ILE A 105 -0.17 7.90 -13.41
CA ILE A 105 0.06 6.81 -12.45
C ILE A 105 -0.76 7.03 -11.18
N GLY A 106 -0.88 8.28 -10.71
CA GLY A 106 -1.75 8.64 -9.59
C GLY A 106 -3.23 8.35 -9.89
N LEU A 107 -3.71 8.71 -11.08
CA LEU A 107 -5.07 8.40 -11.52
C LEU A 107 -5.32 6.89 -11.58
N VAL A 108 -4.37 6.12 -12.12
CA VAL A 108 -4.42 4.66 -12.13
C VAL A 108 -4.52 4.11 -10.71
N PHE A 109 -3.74 4.62 -9.76
CA PHE A 109 -3.81 4.18 -8.36
C PHE A 109 -5.20 4.42 -7.75
N VAL A 110 -5.83 5.58 -8.03
CA VAL A 110 -7.21 5.87 -7.60
C VAL A 110 -8.21 4.91 -8.25
N MET A 111 -8.09 4.66 -9.56
CA MET A 111 -8.97 3.74 -10.28
C MET A 111 -8.89 2.31 -9.73
N ILE A 112 -7.69 1.81 -9.44
CA ILE A 112 -7.52 0.49 -8.81
C ILE A 112 -8.16 0.47 -7.42
N GLY A 113 -8.01 1.54 -6.63
CA GLY A 113 -8.71 1.68 -5.36
C GLY A 113 -10.22 1.57 -5.50
N THR A 114 -10.81 2.29 -6.46
CA THR A 114 -12.27 2.22 -6.69
C THR A 114 -12.75 0.86 -7.21
N ALA A 115 -11.90 0.09 -7.90
CA ALA A 115 -12.28 -1.19 -8.51
C ALA A 115 -12.00 -2.42 -7.63
N PHE A 116 -10.94 -2.40 -6.82
CA PHE A 116 -10.45 -3.57 -6.08
C PHE A 116 -10.49 -3.43 -4.55
N ALA A 117 -10.78 -2.24 -3.99
CA ALA A 117 -10.64 -2.03 -2.53
C ALA A 117 -11.56 -2.87 -1.64
N TYR A 118 -12.68 -3.38 -2.16
CA TYR A 118 -13.74 -3.97 -1.35
C TYR A 118 -13.29 -5.24 -0.59
N ASN A 119 -12.44 -6.07 -1.18
CA ASN A 119 -12.06 -7.35 -0.59
C ASN A 119 -11.09 -7.19 0.57
N CYS A 120 -9.91 -6.61 0.34
CA CYS A 120 -8.89 -6.42 1.38
C CYS A 120 -8.13 -5.11 1.21
N GLY A 121 -8.84 -4.07 0.74
CA GLY A 121 -8.21 -2.84 0.31
C GLY A 121 -7.44 -3.02 -0.99
N TYR A 122 -6.42 -2.19 -1.17
CA TYR A 122 -5.55 -2.21 -2.35
C TYR A 122 -4.13 -1.80 -1.93
N PRO A 123 -3.48 -2.54 -1.02
CA PRO A 123 -2.14 -2.20 -0.59
C PRO A 123 -1.15 -2.18 -1.76
N LEU A 124 -1.24 -3.16 -2.69
CA LEU A 124 -0.46 -3.28 -3.95
C LEU A 124 1.07 -3.22 -3.80
N ASN A 125 1.56 -3.04 -2.58
CA ASN A 125 2.93 -2.71 -2.25
C ASN A 125 3.28 -3.32 -0.88
N PRO A 126 4.22 -4.27 -0.83
CA PRO A 126 4.63 -4.91 0.41
C PRO A 126 5.16 -3.95 1.48
N ALA A 127 5.92 -2.91 1.11
CA ALA A 127 6.48 -1.95 2.06
C ALA A 127 5.38 -1.10 2.73
N ARG A 128 4.38 -0.68 1.94
CA ARG A 128 3.22 0.13 2.36
C ARG A 128 2.33 -0.60 3.35
N ASP A 129 2.35 -1.93 3.36
CA ASP A 129 1.48 -2.73 4.20
C ASP A 129 2.25 -3.36 5.38
N PHE A 130 3.38 -4.02 5.13
CA PHE A 130 4.13 -4.71 6.18
C PHE A 130 4.73 -3.75 7.22
N SER A 131 5.39 -2.67 6.78
CA SER A 131 6.13 -1.80 7.70
C SER A 131 5.20 -1.02 8.64
N PRO A 132 4.06 -0.48 8.16
CA PRO A 132 3.07 0.10 9.05
C PRO A 132 2.43 -0.90 10.02
N ARG A 133 2.27 -2.19 9.63
CA ARG A 133 1.85 -3.24 10.59
C ARG A 133 2.86 -3.42 11.71
N LEU A 134 4.14 -3.46 11.37
CA LEU A 134 5.21 -3.56 12.35
C LEU A 134 5.20 -2.35 13.29
N PHE A 135 4.95 -1.15 12.76
CA PHE A 135 4.77 0.04 13.59
C PHE A 135 3.59 -0.12 14.56
N THR A 136 2.40 -0.51 14.08
CA THR A 136 1.23 -0.68 14.95
C THR A 136 1.43 -1.78 16.00
N LEU A 137 2.18 -2.83 15.68
CA LEU A 137 2.56 -3.88 16.64
C LEU A 137 3.37 -3.31 17.83
N ILE A 138 4.19 -2.30 17.58
CA ILE A 138 5.03 -1.64 18.61
C ILE A 138 4.25 -0.55 19.35
N ALA A 139 3.44 0.23 18.62
CA ALA A 139 2.73 1.39 19.16
C ALA A 139 1.52 1.03 20.04
N GLY A 140 1.04 -0.21 19.96
CA GLY A 140 -0.24 -0.63 20.53
C GLY A 140 -1.36 -0.36 19.55
#